data_AF-A0A0F5JBB3-F1
#
_entry.id   AF-A0A0F5JBB3-F1
#
_cell.length_a   1.000
_cell.length_b   1.000
_cell.length_c   1.000
_cell.angle_alpha   90.00
_cell.angle_beta   90.00
_cell.angle_gamma   90.00
#
_symmetry.space_group_name_H-M   'P 1'
#
loop_
_entity.id
_entity.type
_entity.pdbx_description
1 polymer ?
#
loop_
_entity_poly.entity_id
_entity_poly.type
_entity_poly.pdbx_seq_one_letter_code
_entity_poly.pdbx_strand_id
1 'polypeptide(L)'
;MTKLQILALLLVSIALIFFTSCDSENFQEPDVYKVTPDLRARINTGLRLTTKSDRKIFNEKFDLFLEKCDEMTVAGNPHMYMETEEYKDFKSFVLSTSPNVYYLVMDKFLKGKPDFFSYIAYDLLVSSKPALADEISEKMKAVGTLEESFYLYPQLCLDIWVNALENQ
;
A
#
# COMPACT_ATOMS: atom_id res chain seq x y z
N MET A 1 -22.33 1.43 -50.97
CA MET A 1 -21.73 2.00 -49.75
C MET A 1 -20.81 3.13 -50.13
N THR A 2 -21.05 4.34 -49.62
CA THR A 2 -20.18 5.49 -49.90
C THR A 2 -18.93 5.42 -49.03
N LYS A 3 -17.81 5.98 -49.50
CA LYS A 3 -16.52 5.99 -48.77
C LYS A 3 -16.64 6.56 -47.34
N LEU A 4 -17.59 7.49 -47.12
CA LEU A 4 -17.91 8.01 -45.80
C LEU A 4 -18.51 6.96 -44.84
N GLN A 5 -19.35 6.05 -45.34
CA GLN A 5 -19.97 5.02 -44.50
C GLN A 5 -18.92 4.00 -44.00
N ILE A 6 -17.94 3.66 -44.84
CA ILE A 6 -16.85 2.76 -44.47
C ILE A 6 -15.92 3.44 -43.46
N LEU A 7 -15.62 4.73 -43.65
CA LEU A 7 -14.81 5.51 -42.71
C LEU A 7 -15.48 5.65 -41.34
N ALA A 8 -16.80 5.90 -41.32
CA ALA A 8 -17.58 5.96 -40.10
C ALA A 8 -17.61 4.60 -39.38
N LEU A 9 -17.76 3.49 -40.10
CA LEU A 9 -17.74 2.14 -39.53
C LEU A 9 -16.36 1.78 -38.94
N LEU A 10 -15.28 2.21 -39.58
CA LEU A 10 -13.91 2.04 -39.09
C LEU A 10 -13.66 2.85 -37.82
N LEU A 11 -14.10 4.11 -37.79
CA LEU A 11 -13.97 4.97 -36.60
C LEU A 11 -14.75 4.41 -35.40
N VAL A 12 -15.96 3.90 -35.63
CA VAL A 12 -16.77 3.27 -34.57
C VAL A 12 -16.13 1.98 -34.07
N SER A 13 -15.58 1.16 -34.98
CA SER A 13 -14.86 -0.07 -34.61
C SER A 13 -13.59 0.21 -33.79
N ILE A 14 -12.83 1.25 -34.16
CA ILE A 14 -11.63 1.67 -33.43
C ILE A 14 -12.01 2.21 -32.04
N ALA A 15 -13.06 3.02 -31.94
CA ALA A 15 -13.55 3.51 -30.65
C ALA A 15 -14.01 2.37 -29.73
N LEU A 16 -14.72 1.37 -30.26
CA LEU A 16 -15.15 0.20 -29.48
C LEU A 16 -13.98 -0.61 -28.93
N ILE A 17 -12.88 -0.76 -29.67
CA ILE A 17 -11.68 -1.45 -29.21
C ILE A 17 -11.07 -0.73 -27.99
N PHE A 18 -11.03 0.61 -27.99
CA PHE A 18 -10.53 1.40 -26.86
C PHE A 18 -11.45 1.34 -25.63
N PHE A 19 -12.78 1.25 -25.82
CA PHE A 19 -13.73 1.12 -24.71
C PHE A 19 -13.75 -0.30 -24.09
N THR A 20 -13.42 -1.34 -24.86
CA THR A 20 -13.35 -2.72 -24.33
C THR A 20 -11.99 -3.09 -23.74
N SER A 21 -10.93 -2.30 -23.95
CA SER A 21 -9.59 -2.57 -23.43
C SER A 21 -9.26 -1.84 -22.11
N CYS A 22 -10.19 -1.06 -21.57
CA CYS A 22 -10.06 -0.52 -20.22
C CYS A 22 -10.57 -1.56 -19.23
N ASP A 23 -9.71 -2.54 -18.90
CA ASP A 23 -9.82 -3.19 -17.60
C ASP A 23 -9.82 -2.08 -16.55
N SER A 24 -10.94 -1.92 -15.87
CA SER A 24 -11.11 -1.01 -14.73
C SER A 24 -10.19 -1.36 -13.55
N GLU A 25 -9.38 -2.42 -13.66
CA GLU A 25 -8.43 -2.87 -12.65
C GLU A 25 -7.08 -2.11 -12.66
N ASN A 26 -6.80 -1.29 -13.69
CA ASN A 26 -5.52 -0.59 -13.81
C ASN A 26 -5.53 0.88 -13.40
N PHE A 27 -6.62 1.39 -12.81
CA PHE A 27 -6.54 2.66 -12.10
C PHE A 27 -5.78 2.44 -10.78
N GLN A 28 -4.46 2.53 -10.82
CA GLN A 28 -3.68 2.67 -9.61
C GLN A 28 -3.83 4.11 -9.13
N GLU A 29 -4.45 4.30 -7.96
CA GLU A 29 -4.41 5.59 -7.26
C GLU A 29 -2.95 6.08 -7.22
N PRO A 30 -2.71 7.37 -7.52
CA PRO A 30 -1.36 7.89 -7.56
C PRO A 30 -0.71 7.78 -6.18
N ASP A 31 0.55 7.39 -6.15
CA ASP A 31 1.32 7.37 -4.90
C ASP A 31 1.41 8.80 -4.35
N VAL A 32 1.06 8.95 -3.06
CA VAL A 32 1.18 10.21 -2.32
C VAL A 32 2.64 10.52 -2.04
N TYR A 33 3.44 9.47 -1.84
CA TYR A 33 4.87 9.57 -1.59
C TYR A 33 5.67 9.43 -2.89
N LYS A 34 6.69 10.27 -3.04
CA LYS A 34 7.59 10.23 -4.19
C LYS A 34 8.60 9.10 -4.05
N VAL A 35 8.19 7.89 -4.43
CA VAL A 35 9.10 6.75 -4.60
C VAL A 35 9.53 6.60 -6.06
N THR A 36 10.67 5.96 -6.28
CA THR A 36 11.17 5.68 -7.62
C THR A 36 10.27 4.65 -8.33
N PRO A 37 10.16 4.72 -9.67
CA PRO A 37 9.42 3.70 -10.44
C PRO A 37 9.95 2.28 -10.23
N ASP A 38 11.25 2.13 -9.97
CA ASP A 38 11.90 0.84 -9.69
C ASP A 38 11.37 0.21 -8.39
N LEU A 39 11.41 0.95 -7.29
CA LEU A 39 10.85 0.49 -6.01
C LEU A 39 9.36 0.17 -6.15
N ARG A 40 8.59 1.02 -6.84
CA ARG A 40 7.17 0.77 -7.09
C ARG A 40 6.95 -0.52 -7.89
N ALA A 41 7.78 -0.80 -8.89
CA ALA A 41 7.71 -2.03 -9.68
C ALA A 41 8.03 -3.29 -8.85
N ARG A 42 9.01 -3.20 -7.93
CA ARG A 42 9.34 -4.28 -6.99
C ARG A 42 8.19 -4.58 -6.04
N ILE A 43 7.60 -3.55 -5.45
CA ILE A 43 6.38 -3.68 -4.61
C ILE A 43 5.24 -4.32 -5.42
N ASN A 44 4.97 -3.83 -6.64
CA ASN A 44 3.94 -4.40 -7.52
C ASN A 44 4.20 -5.87 -7.88
N THR A 45 5.47 -6.27 -8.00
CA THR A 45 5.85 -7.67 -8.22
C THR A 45 5.56 -8.50 -6.98
N GLY A 46 5.93 -8.00 -5.79
CA GLY A 46 5.60 -8.62 -4.51
C GLY A 46 4.10 -8.77 -4.27
N LEU A 47 3.28 -7.79 -4.68
CA LEU A 47 1.82 -7.88 -4.63
C LEU A 47 1.28 -9.09 -5.39
N ARG A 48 1.93 -9.51 -6.49
CA ARG A 48 1.51 -10.70 -7.26
C ARG A 48 1.77 -12.00 -6.52
N LEU A 49 2.66 -12.01 -5.52
CA LEU A 49 2.99 -13.16 -4.69
C LEU A 49 1.99 -13.38 -3.53
N THR A 50 1.09 -12.42 -3.29
CA THR A 50 0.01 -12.56 -2.30
C THR A 50 -1.11 -13.44 -2.84
N THR A 51 -1.73 -14.28 -2.00
CA THR A 51 -2.86 -15.09 -2.46
C THR A 51 -4.11 -14.22 -2.62
N LYS A 52 -5.11 -14.69 -3.39
CA LYS A 52 -6.41 -14.00 -3.47
C LYS A 52 -7.12 -13.99 -2.11
N SER A 53 -6.95 -15.04 -1.31
CA SER A 53 -7.53 -15.15 0.03
C SER A 53 -6.91 -14.12 0.98
N ASP A 54 -5.58 -14.03 1.01
CA ASP A 54 -4.88 -13.07 1.90
C ASP A 54 -5.26 -11.63 1.54
N ARG A 55 -5.33 -11.31 0.24
CA ARG A 55 -5.78 -9.98 -0.21
C ARG A 55 -7.19 -9.64 0.24
N LYS A 56 -8.10 -10.62 0.15
CA LYS A 56 -9.49 -10.44 0.59
C LYS A 56 -9.54 -10.17 2.09
N ILE A 57 -8.92 -11.03 2.90
CA ILE A 57 -8.93 -10.90 4.37
C ILE A 57 -8.22 -9.61 4.81
N PHE A 58 -7.10 -9.28 4.16
CA PHE A 58 -6.37 -8.03 4.41
C PHE A 58 -7.28 -6.82 4.22
N ASN A 59 -7.95 -6.73 3.06
CA ASN A 59 -8.84 -5.61 2.76
C ASN A 59 -10.03 -5.59 3.73
N GLU A 60 -10.68 -6.73 3.99
CA GLU A 60 -11.82 -6.79 4.93
C GLU A 60 -11.44 -6.27 6.33
N LYS A 61 -10.30 -6.71 6.89
CA LYS A 61 -9.85 -6.25 8.20
C LYS A 61 -9.41 -4.78 8.19
N PHE A 62 -8.72 -4.37 7.11
CA PHE A 62 -8.27 -3.00 6.98
C PHE A 62 -9.44 -2.02 6.81
N ASP A 63 -10.46 -2.38 6.04
CA ASP A 63 -11.64 -1.57 5.80
C ASP A 63 -12.47 -1.42 7.09
N LEU A 64 -12.64 -2.50 7.88
CA LEU A 64 -13.25 -2.42 9.21
C LEU A 64 -12.48 -1.48 10.16
N PHE A 65 -11.16 -1.51 10.11
CA PHE A 65 -10.34 -0.56 10.87
C PHE A 65 -10.55 0.89 10.41
N LEU A 66 -10.67 1.14 9.09
CA LEU A 66 -10.96 2.47 8.57
C LEU A 66 -12.36 2.97 8.97
N GLU A 67 -13.37 2.11 8.86
CA GLU A 67 -14.73 2.41 9.33
C GLU A 67 -14.71 2.81 10.81
N LYS A 68 -13.91 2.10 11.63
CA LYS A 68 -13.75 2.46 13.03
C LYS A 68 -13.09 3.83 13.24
N CYS A 69 -12.09 4.15 12.43
CA CYS A 69 -11.44 5.47 12.49
C CYS A 69 -12.44 6.59 12.20
N ASP A 70 -13.30 6.39 11.19
CA ASP A 70 -14.33 7.35 10.80
C ASP A 70 -15.40 7.54 11.90
N GLU A 71 -15.80 6.45 12.57
CA GLU A 71 -16.75 6.50 13.71
C GLU A 71 -16.21 7.29 14.89
N MET A 72 -14.92 7.14 15.20
CA MET A 72 -14.37 7.66 16.44
C MET A 72 -14.35 9.19 16.48
N THR A 73 -14.40 9.92 15.34
CA THR A 73 -14.41 11.40 15.25
C THR A 73 -13.29 12.14 16.00
N VAL A 74 -12.35 11.43 16.64
CA VAL A 74 -11.29 12.01 17.47
C VAL A 74 -10.12 12.44 16.58
N ALA A 75 -10.29 13.60 15.95
CA ALA A 75 -9.25 14.23 15.16
C ALA A 75 -8.01 14.52 16.02
N GLY A 76 -6.97 13.70 15.90
CA GLY A 76 -5.61 14.18 16.15
C GLY A 76 -4.60 13.21 16.74
N ASN A 77 -4.96 12.02 17.25
CA ASN A 77 -3.97 11.08 17.76
C ASN A 77 -4.05 9.70 17.08
N PRO A 78 -3.15 9.40 16.12
CA PRO A 78 -3.03 8.10 15.46
C PRO A 78 -2.99 6.91 16.43
N HIS A 79 -2.34 7.06 17.59
CA HIS A 79 -2.23 5.99 18.57
C HIS A 79 -3.59 5.56 19.13
N MET A 80 -4.57 6.46 19.25
CA MET A 80 -5.90 6.07 19.73
C MET A 80 -6.60 5.12 18.77
N TYR A 81 -6.43 5.32 17.46
CA TYR A 81 -6.94 4.38 16.46
C TYR A 81 -6.25 3.02 16.56
N MET A 82 -4.95 3.01 16.86
CA MET A 82 -4.16 1.78 17.00
C MET A 82 -4.44 0.99 18.29
N GLU A 83 -5.20 1.56 19.24
CA GLU A 83 -5.64 0.83 20.44
C GLU A 83 -6.99 0.11 20.25
N THR A 84 -7.64 0.29 19.09
CA THR A 84 -8.92 -0.34 18.76
C THR A 84 -8.79 -1.85 18.57
N GLU A 85 -9.88 -2.59 18.78
CA GLU A 85 -9.89 -4.04 18.54
C GLU A 85 -9.76 -4.36 17.06
N GLU A 86 -10.31 -3.51 16.19
CA GLU A 86 -10.21 -3.60 14.74
C GLU A 86 -8.75 -3.48 14.27
N TYR A 87 -7.99 -2.52 14.82
CA TYR A 87 -6.56 -2.44 14.54
C TYR A 87 -5.80 -3.66 15.07
N LYS A 88 -6.08 -4.11 16.29
CA LYS A 88 -5.41 -5.29 16.88
C LYS A 88 -5.67 -6.55 16.05
N ASP A 89 -6.88 -6.74 15.56
CA ASP A 89 -7.24 -7.85 14.68
C ASP A 89 -6.54 -7.75 13.31
N PHE A 90 -6.54 -6.56 12.71
CA PHE A 90 -5.77 -6.29 11.48
C PHE A 90 -4.27 -6.60 11.66
N LYS A 91 -3.66 -6.05 12.72
CA LYS A 91 -2.26 -6.27 13.08
C LYS A 91 -1.97 -7.76 13.30
N SER A 92 -2.82 -8.45 14.06
CA SER A 92 -2.67 -9.89 14.32
C SER A 92 -2.65 -10.70 13.02
N PHE A 93 -3.57 -10.40 12.09
CA PHE A 93 -3.58 -11.04 10.78
C PHE A 93 -2.29 -10.78 9.98
N VAL A 94 -1.85 -9.53 9.90
CA VAL A 94 -0.63 -9.16 9.16
C VAL A 94 0.60 -9.86 9.74
N LEU A 95 0.72 -9.94 11.07
CA LEU A 95 1.87 -10.55 11.74
C LEU A 95 1.88 -12.09 11.71
N SER A 96 0.73 -12.73 11.58
CA SER A 96 0.60 -14.20 11.60
C SER A 96 0.53 -14.85 10.22
N THR A 97 0.35 -14.05 9.15
CA THR A 97 0.21 -14.52 7.77
C THR A 97 1.57 -14.56 7.04
N SER A 98 1.56 -14.99 5.78
CA SER A 98 2.71 -14.94 4.87
C SER A 98 3.38 -13.56 4.85
N PRO A 99 4.73 -13.49 4.83
CA PRO A 99 5.46 -12.23 4.65
C PRO A 99 5.09 -11.45 3.39
N ASN A 100 4.52 -12.10 2.37
CA ASN A 100 4.07 -11.41 1.15
C ASN A 100 2.97 -10.38 1.45
N VAL A 101 2.22 -10.51 2.56
CA VAL A 101 1.21 -9.53 2.97
C VAL A 101 1.82 -8.15 3.25
N TYR A 102 3.10 -8.07 3.61
CA TYR A 102 3.76 -6.77 3.80
C TYR A 102 3.80 -5.91 2.52
N TYR A 103 3.76 -6.51 1.32
CA TYR A 103 3.62 -5.74 0.08
C TYR A 103 2.27 -5.00 0.00
N LEU A 104 1.20 -5.55 0.59
CA LEU A 104 -0.10 -4.86 0.68
C LEU A 104 -0.03 -3.67 1.64
N VAL A 105 0.68 -3.82 2.77
CA VAL A 105 0.93 -2.74 3.72
C VAL A 105 1.68 -1.59 3.03
N MET A 106 2.74 -1.91 2.28
CA MET A 106 3.50 -0.91 1.51
C MET A 106 2.67 -0.22 0.45
N ASP A 107 1.82 -0.97 -0.28
CA ASP A 107 0.92 -0.38 -1.28
C ASP A 107 -0.10 0.58 -0.66
N LYS A 108 -0.72 0.21 0.47
CA LYS A 108 -1.64 1.09 1.20
C LYS A 108 -0.93 2.33 1.77
N PHE A 109 0.28 2.15 2.30
CA PHE A 109 1.12 3.26 2.74
C PHE A 109 1.38 4.26 1.61
N LEU A 110 1.79 3.77 0.42
CA LEU A 110 2.06 4.63 -0.73
C LEU A 110 0.82 5.38 -1.23
N LYS A 111 -0.37 4.80 -1.09
CA LYS A 111 -1.66 5.46 -1.38
C LYS A 111 -2.08 6.50 -0.34
N GLY A 112 -1.41 6.54 0.82
CA GLY A 112 -1.57 7.58 1.84
C GLY A 112 -2.93 7.59 2.53
N LYS A 113 -3.60 6.44 2.66
CA LYS A 113 -4.88 6.31 3.37
C LYS A 113 -4.82 5.21 4.43
N PRO A 114 -5.06 5.50 5.73
CA PRO A 114 -5.36 6.83 6.25
C PRO A 114 -4.12 7.75 6.22
N ASP A 115 -4.30 9.04 6.47
CA ASP A 115 -3.22 10.04 6.47
C ASP A 115 -2.10 9.72 7.47
N PHE A 116 -2.41 8.98 8.53
CA PHE A 116 -1.46 8.49 9.52
C PHE A 116 -0.89 7.08 9.22
N PHE A 117 -0.97 6.56 7.99
CA PHE A 117 -0.49 5.21 7.69
C PHE A 117 1.00 4.99 8.05
N SER A 118 1.83 6.04 8.08
CA SER A 118 3.22 5.93 8.56
C SER A 118 3.33 5.30 9.95
N TYR A 119 2.40 5.59 10.85
CA TYR A 119 2.34 5.00 12.20
C TYR A 119 2.04 3.50 12.16
N ILE A 120 1.14 3.09 11.26
CA ILE A 120 0.76 1.70 11.03
C ILE A 120 1.95 0.93 10.44
N ALA A 121 2.58 1.47 9.40
CA ALA A 121 3.74 0.86 8.76
C ALA A 121 4.90 0.66 9.75
N TYR A 122 5.16 1.68 10.58
CA TYR A 122 6.14 1.63 11.66
C TYR A 122 5.83 0.52 12.67
N ASP A 123 4.62 0.50 13.24
CA ASP A 123 4.24 -0.46 14.28
C ASP A 123 4.29 -1.91 13.76
N LEU A 124 3.85 -2.15 12.53
CA LEU A 124 3.95 -3.45 11.87
C LEU A 124 5.41 -3.87 11.64
N LEU A 125 6.27 -2.94 11.22
CA LEU A 125 7.70 -3.23 11.00
C LEU A 125 8.41 -3.57 12.31
N VAL A 126 8.24 -2.75 13.36
CA VAL A 126 8.86 -3.00 14.68
C VAL A 126 8.38 -4.33 15.27
N SER A 127 7.09 -4.63 15.13
CA SER A 127 6.50 -5.86 15.67
C SER A 127 6.97 -7.12 14.94
N SER A 128 7.29 -7.01 13.64
CA SER A 128 7.66 -8.17 12.81
C SER A 128 9.16 -8.36 12.62
N LYS A 129 9.92 -7.26 12.51
CA LYS A 129 11.32 -7.22 12.11
C LYS A 129 12.07 -6.11 12.88
N PRO A 130 12.24 -6.24 14.20
CA PRO A 130 12.86 -5.20 15.02
C PRO A 130 14.28 -4.80 14.55
N ALA A 131 15.07 -5.76 14.07
CA ALA A 131 16.41 -5.47 13.54
C ALA A 131 16.40 -4.57 12.27
N LEU A 132 15.35 -4.65 11.43
CA LEU A 132 15.21 -3.75 10.28
C LEU A 132 14.80 -2.35 10.73
N ALA A 133 13.92 -2.27 11.73
CA ALA A 133 13.56 -1.00 12.34
C ALA A 133 14.80 -0.31 12.92
N ASP A 134 15.66 -1.06 13.60
CA ASP A 134 16.95 -0.55 14.08
C ASP A 134 17.83 -0.08 12.92
N GLU A 135 17.98 -0.87 11.84
CA GLU A 135 18.77 -0.46 10.66
C GLU A 135 18.27 0.86 10.05
N ILE A 136 16.96 1.00 9.87
CA ILE A 136 16.37 2.25 9.36
C ILE A 136 16.70 3.39 10.33
N SER A 137 16.43 3.21 11.63
CA SER A 137 16.73 4.21 12.67
C SER A 137 18.20 4.64 12.66
N GLU A 138 19.12 3.67 12.49
CA GLU A 138 20.55 3.94 12.42
C GLU A 138 20.95 4.74 11.17
N LYS A 139 20.40 4.42 10.00
CA LYS A 139 20.66 5.20 8.79
C LYS A 139 20.04 6.59 8.86
N MET A 140 18.99 6.72 9.66
CA MET A 140 18.23 7.94 9.89
C MET A 140 18.82 8.83 10.99
N LYS A 141 19.94 8.46 11.65
CA LYS A 141 20.65 9.09 12.80
C LYS A 141 20.82 10.63 12.82
N ALA A 142 20.26 11.39 11.87
CA ALA A 142 20.22 12.84 11.82
C ALA A 142 18.81 13.48 11.67
N VAL A 143 17.71 12.73 11.50
CA VAL A 143 16.41 13.32 11.10
C VAL A 143 15.19 12.60 11.72
N GLY A 144 14.88 12.93 12.98
CA GLY A 144 13.56 12.65 13.57
C GLY A 144 13.36 11.25 14.16
N THR A 145 12.10 10.93 14.51
CA THR A 145 11.69 9.60 14.98
C THR A 145 11.59 8.59 13.82
N LEU A 146 11.60 7.29 14.11
CA LEU A 146 11.44 6.26 13.07
C LEU A 146 10.07 6.32 12.36
N GLU A 147 9.06 6.84 13.05
CA GLU A 147 7.75 7.17 12.49
C GLU A 147 7.83 8.31 11.47
N GLU A 148 8.50 9.41 11.84
CA GLU A 148 8.77 10.54 10.93
C GLU A 148 9.60 10.07 9.73
N SER A 149 10.42 9.04 9.89
CA SER A 149 11.26 8.50 8.81
C SER A 149 10.45 7.91 7.66
N PHE A 150 9.33 7.22 7.94
CA PHE A 150 8.45 6.73 6.86
C PHE A 150 7.83 7.91 6.09
N TYR A 151 7.45 8.98 6.79
CA TYR A 151 6.88 10.17 6.16
C TYR A 151 7.90 10.98 5.37
N LEU A 152 9.09 11.20 5.93
CA LEU A 152 10.15 12.05 5.37
C LEU A 152 11.01 11.33 4.33
N TYR A 153 11.25 10.02 4.52
CA TYR A 153 12.15 9.20 3.69
C TYR A 153 11.51 7.87 3.28
N PRO A 154 10.29 7.89 2.69
CA PRO A 154 9.54 6.69 2.31
C PRO A 154 10.35 5.77 1.39
N GLN A 155 11.15 6.34 0.47
CA GLN A 155 12.03 5.57 -0.41
C GLN A 155 13.00 4.68 0.37
N LEU A 156 13.74 5.26 1.33
CA LEU A 156 14.77 4.54 2.08
C LEU A 156 14.16 3.43 2.94
N CYS A 157 13.09 3.75 3.67
CA CYS A 157 12.41 2.81 4.56
C CYS A 157 11.87 1.61 3.78
N LEU A 158 11.20 1.87 2.65
CA LEU A 158 10.63 0.83 1.82
C LEU A 158 11.70 0.02 1.07
N ASP A 159 12.79 0.63 0.59
CA ASP A 159 13.90 -0.12 -0.02
C ASP A 159 14.49 -1.14 0.94
N ILE A 160 14.77 -0.72 2.19
CA ILE A 160 15.32 -1.62 3.22
C ILE A 160 14.35 -2.75 3.51
N TRP A 161 13.06 -2.45 3.66
CA TRP A 161 12.06 -3.46 3.96
C TRP A 161 11.85 -4.43 2.79
N VAL A 162 11.75 -3.94 1.54
CA VAL A 162 11.63 -4.78 0.34
C VAL A 162 12.87 -5.67 0.16
N ASN A 163 14.08 -5.12 0.31
CA ASN A 163 15.31 -5.91 0.28
C ASN A 163 15.27 -7.06 1.30
N ALA A 164 14.77 -6.80 2.50
CA ALA A 164 14.68 -7.81 3.53
C ALA A 164 13.55 -8.82 3.33
N LEU A 165 12.56 -8.54 2.47
CA LEU A 165 11.54 -9.51 2.04
C LEU A 165 12.04 -10.42 0.91
N GLU A 166 12.82 -9.86 -0.01
CA GLU A 166 13.37 -10.58 -1.16
C GLU A 166 14.51 -11.55 -0.77
N ASN A 167 15.16 -11.33 0.38
CA ASN A 167 16.28 -12.13 0.88
C ASN A 167 15.92 -13.08 2.06
N GLN A 168 14.63 -13.46 2.20
CA GLN A 168 14.16 -14.38 3.26
C GLN A 168 14.32 -15.85 2.90
#